data_AF-A0A1J5HRT7-F1
#
_entry.id   AF-A0A1J5HRT7-F1
#
_cell.length_a   1.000
_cell.length_b   1.000
_cell.length_c   1.000
_cell.angle_alpha   90.00
_cell.angle_beta   90.00
_cell.angle_gamma   90.00
#
_symmetry.space_group_name_H-M   'P 1'
#
loop_
_entity.id
_entity.type
_entity.pdbx_description
1 polymer ?
#
loop_
_entity_poly.entity_id
_entity_poly.type
_entity_poly.pdbx_seq_one_letter_code
_entity_poly.pdbx_strand_id
1 'polypeptide(L)'
;MAAEAGMNDDMGATMNGVMGHDTAAMDHAASTGIAPVREPGQGAFAAIAEIVAALSADPETDWSLVDINALRAHLVDMDLVTTRASATVEAIDGGMRFTVTGTGDVVGAAQRMVVAHAGIIDGENGWQVRASTLPDRAVLEVRVPDADMAKLRGLGFFGVLAQGMHHQAHHWMMATGQDPHS
;
A
#
# COMPACT_ATOMS: atom_id res chain seq x y z
N MET A 1 -103.06 -32.99 2.70
CA MET A 1 -102.71 -34.10 3.62
C MET A 1 -101.20 -34.17 3.71
N ALA A 2 -100.68 -34.19 4.95
CA ALA A 2 -99.31 -34.46 5.47
C ALA A 2 -98.21 -34.85 4.45
N ALA A 3 -97.04 -34.20 4.38
CA ALA A 3 -95.91 -34.13 5.34
C ALA A 3 -95.21 -35.49 5.58
N GLU A 4 -93.94 -35.61 5.18
CA GLU A 4 -92.78 -35.78 6.10
C GLU A 4 -91.44 -35.76 5.34
N ALA A 5 -90.45 -35.11 5.96
CA ALA A 5 -89.05 -35.02 5.54
C ALA A 5 -88.20 -35.89 6.48
N GLY A 6 -87.14 -36.50 5.96
CA GLY A 6 -86.13 -37.21 6.75
C GLY A 6 -84.73 -36.86 6.26
N MET A 7 -84.05 -35.99 7.00
CA MET A 7 -82.61 -35.74 6.96
C MET A 7 -81.91 -36.69 7.96
N ASN A 8 -80.78 -37.29 7.59
CA ASN A 8 -79.46 -36.95 8.17
C ASN A 8 -78.37 -37.97 7.79
N ASP A 9 -77.18 -37.40 7.58
CA ASP A 9 -75.89 -38.00 7.31
C ASP A 9 -75.38 -38.92 8.42
N ASP A 10 -74.54 -39.91 8.05
CA ASP A 10 -73.50 -40.43 8.95
C ASP A 10 -72.31 -41.09 8.18
N MET A 11 -71.11 -40.58 8.49
CA MET A 11 -69.77 -41.20 8.62
C MET A 11 -69.23 -42.26 7.63
N GLY A 12 -67.99 -42.06 7.15
CA GLY A 12 -67.16 -43.17 6.65
C GLY A 12 -65.84 -42.85 5.91
N ALA A 13 -64.78 -42.51 6.66
CA ALA A 13 -63.32 -42.76 6.48
C ALA A 13 -62.70 -43.02 5.07
N THR A 14 -61.56 -42.42 4.67
CA THR A 14 -60.16 -42.76 5.10
C THR A 14 -59.16 -41.80 4.41
N MET A 15 -58.33 -41.03 5.14
CA MET A 15 -56.90 -41.24 5.47
C MET A 15 -55.83 -41.09 4.36
N ASN A 16 -54.96 -40.09 4.59
CA ASN A 16 -53.49 -39.99 4.39
C ASN A 16 -52.85 -39.63 3.02
N GLY A 17 -52.23 -38.45 2.97
CA GLY A 17 -51.19 -38.06 1.99
C GLY A 17 -50.45 -36.80 2.44
N VAL A 18 -49.15 -36.94 2.72
CA VAL A 18 -48.27 -36.05 3.49
C VAL A 18 -47.80 -34.80 2.71
N MET A 19 -47.46 -33.75 3.47
CA MET A 19 -46.76 -32.52 3.09
C MET A 19 -45.62 -32.71 2.05
N GLY A 20 -45.57 -31.78 1.10
CA GLY A 20 -44.41 -31.52 0.25
C GLY A 20 -44.49 -30.08 -0.26
N HIS A 21 -43.94 -29.15 0.52
CA HIS A 21 -43.72 -27.76 0.13
C HIS A 21 -42.24 -27.69 -0.22
N ASP A 22 -41.88 -27.68 -1.50
CA ASP A 22 -40.51 -27.36 -1.88
C ASP A 22 -40.48 -26.38 -3.05
N THR A 23 -39.76 -25.32 -2.75
CA THR A 23 -39.66 -24.03 -3.40
C THR A 23 -38.91 -24.10 -4.72
N ALA A 24 -39.32 -23.24 -5.63
CA ALA A 24 -38.67 -22.93 -6.89
C ALA A 24 -37.15 -22.71 -6.75
N ALA A 25 -36.44 -23.27 -7.72
CA ALA A 25 -35.12 -22.89 -8.24
C ALA A 25 -34.41 -21.73 -7.53
N MET A 26 -33.36 -22.08 -6.78
CA MET A 26 -32.17 -21.25 -6.68
C MET A 26 -30.97 -22.12 -7.06
N ASP A 27 -30.64 -22.08 -8.35
CA ASP A 27 -29.28 -22.39 -8.79
C ASP A 27 -28.34 -21.46 -8.02
N HIS A 28 -27.54 -22.04 -7.14
CA HIS A 28 -26.38 -21.38 -6.54
C HIS A 28 -25.33 -21.19 -7.64
N ALA A 29 -25.58 -20.24 -8.54
CA ALA A 29 -24.52 -19.58 -9.28
C ALA A 29 -23.59 -18.97 -8.21
N ALA A 30 -22.44 -19.60 -8.04
CA ALA A 30 -21.33 -19.06 -7.28
C ALA A 30 -20.99 -17.69 -7.88
N SER A 31 -21.53 -16.63 -7.30
CA SER A 31 -20.96 -15.31 -7.46
C SER A 31 -19.60 -15.35 -6.76
N THR A 32 -18.56 -15.64 -7.53
CA THR A 32 -17.24 -15.10 -7.22
C THR A 32 -17.42 -13.60 -7.17
N GLY A 33 -17.68 -13.10 -5.96
CA GLY A 33 -17.85 -11.69 -5.67
C GLY A 33 -16.56 -10.97 -5.95
N ILE A 34 -16.33 -10.61 -7.22
CA ILE A 34 -15.54 -9.44 -7.55
C ILE A 34 -16.40 -8.28 -7.08
N ALA A 35 -16.21 -7.86 -5.82
CA ALA A 35 -16.78 -6.61 -5.36
C ALA A 35 -16.35 -5.52 -6.36
N PRO A 36 -17.26 -4.68 -6.89
CA PRO A 36 -16.93 -3.68 -7.92
C PRO A 36 -16.09 -2.51 -7.37
N VAL A 37 -15.60 -2.63 -6.13
CA VAL A 37 -14.95 -1.57 -5.40
C VAL A 37 -13.47 -1.93 -5.25
N ARG A 38 -12.59 -1.16 -5.90
CA ARG A 38 -11.18 -1.11 -5.54
C ARG A 38 -11.07 -0.07 -4.43
N GLU A 39 -11.14 -0.49 -3.19
CA GLU A 39 -10.81 0.37 -2.05
C GLU A 39 -9.33 0.19 -1.73
N PRO A 40 -8.41 1.00 -2.31
CA PRO A 40 -7.03 0.93 -1.88
C PRO A 40 -6.90 1.29 -0.40
N GLY A 41 -7.85 2.08 0.15
CA GLY A 41 -8.05 2.42 1.57
C GLY A 41 -6.91 3.24 2.18
N GLN A 42 -5.69 2.80 1.96
CA GLN A 42 -4.43 3.35 2.42
C GLN A 42 -3.32 2.98 1.40
N GLY A 43 -2.50 3.96 1.00
CA GLY A 43 -1.54 3.79 -0.11
C GLY A 43 -0.49 2.69 0.10
N ALA A 44 -0.02 2.47 1.32
CA ALA A 44 0.94 1.39 1.61
C ALA A 44 0.29 0.01 1.47
N PHE A 45 -0.95 -0.18 1.92
CA PHE A 45 -1.68 -1.43 1.74
C PHE A 45 -1.93 -1.71 0.27
N ALA A 46 -2.29 -0.68 -0.52
CA ALA A 46 -2.43 -0.81 -1.96
C ALA A 46 -1.12 -1.22 -2.65
N ALA A 47 0.02 -0.63 -2.25
CA ALA A 47 1.33 -1.01 -2.79
C ALA A 47 1.71 -2.47 -2.45
N ILE A 48 1.45 -2.90 -1.21
CA ILE A 48 1.67 -4.30 -0.81
C ILE A 48 0.76 -5.23 -1.62
N ALA A 49 -0.52 -4.90 -1.77
CA ALA A 49 -1.46 -5.73 -2.52
C ALA A 49 -1.08 -5.87 -4.00
N GLU A 50 -0.61 -4.79 -4.63
CA GLU A 50 -0.09 -4.81 -6.00
C GLU A 50 1.13 -5.73 -6.13
N ILE A 51 2.09 -5.63 -5.21
CA ILE A 51 3.30 -6.45 -5.22
C ILE A 51 2.98 -7.93 -4.96
N VAL A 52 2.11 -8.24 -4.00
CA VAL A 52 1.68 -9.62 -3.72
C VAL A 52 0.96 -10.22 -4.92
N ALA A 53 0.14 -9.44 -5.62
CA ALA A 53 -0.54 -9.89 -6.83
C ALA A 53 0.47 -10.18 -7.96
N ALA A 54 1.48 -9.33 -8.15
CA ALA A 54 2.53 -9.53 -9.14
C ALA A 54 3.41 -10.77 -8.82
N LEU A 55 3.85 -10.94 -7.57
CA LEU A 55 4.58 -12.13 -7.11
C LEU A 55 3.76 -13.42 -7.30
N SER A 56 2.46 -13.38 -6.99
CA SER A 56 1.58 -14.55 -7.13
C SER A 56 1.29 -14.93 -8.58
N ALA A 57 1.37 -13.97 -9.50
CA ALA A 57 1.14 -14.20 -10.93
C ALA A 57 2.37 -14.74 -11.67
N ASP A 58 3.57 -14.57 -11.10
CA ASP A 58 4.82 -15.08 -11.68
C ASP A 58 5.15 -16.47 -11.12
N PRO A 59 5.06 -17.56 -11.93
CA PRO A 59 5.36 -18.91 -11.49
C PRO A 59 6.83 -19.14 -11.15
N GLU A 60 7.73 -18.24 -11.57
CA GLU A 60 9.17 -18.31 -11.27
C GLU A 60 9.54 -17.58 -9.97
N THR A 61 8.56 -17.03 -9.25
CA THR A 61 8.81 -16.38 -7.96
C THR A 61 9.43 -17.35 -6.97
N ASP A 62 10.66 -17.03 -6.54
CA ASP A 62 11.29 -17.71 -5.41
C ASP A 62 10.74 -17.16 -4.09
N TRP A 63 9.72 -17.83 -3.57
CA TRP A 63 9.09 -17.47 -2.30
C TRP A 63 10.01 -17.55 -1.08
N SER A 64 11.20 -18.17 -1.19
CA SER A 64 12.18 -18.18 -0.11
C SER A 64 12.94 -16.86 0.04
N LEU A 65 12.93 -16.02 -1.00
CA LEU A 65 13.58 -14.70 -1.02
C LEU A 65 12.61 -13.55 -0.73
N VAL A 66 11.30 -13.79 -0.83
CA VAL A 66 10.30 -12.73 -0.67
C VAL A 66 10.28 -12.18 0.76
N ASP A 67 10.38 -10.84 0.89
CA ASP A 67 10.31 -10.14 2.19
C ASP A 67 9.32 -8.97 2.16
N ILE A 68 8.04 -9.29 2.39
CA ILE A 68 6.98 -8.28 2.53
C ILE A 68 7.13 -7.45 3.81
N ASN A 69 7.80 -7.97 4.84
CA ASN A 69 8.02 -7.22 6.07
C ASN A 69 9.01 -6.07 5.85
N ALA A 70 10.06 -6.30 5.07
CA ALA A 70 11.01 -5.26 4.66
C ALA A 70 10.31 -4.15 3.86
N LEU A 71 9.51 -4.51 2.85
CA LEU A 71 8.69 -3.55 2.11
C LEU A 71 7.77 -2.76 3.04
N ARG A 72 7.07 -3.43 3.96
CA ARG A 72 6.16 -2.80 4.91
C ARG A 72 6.90 -1.85 5.86
N ALA A 73 8.11 -2.20 6.31
CA ALA A 73 8.94 -1.32 7.13
C ALA A 73 9.33 -0.05 6.35
N HIS A 74 9.73 -0.18 5.09
CA HIS A 74 10.03 0.96 4.23
C HIS A 74 8.83 1.88 4.03
N LEU A 75 7.65 1.32 3.76
CA LEU A 75 6.42 2.10 3.58
C LEU A 75 6.02 2.87 4.85
N VAL A 76 6.31 2.31 6.03
CA VAL A 76 6.14 3.04 7.31
C VAL A 76 7.14 4.18 7.42
N ASP A 77 8.39 3.97 7.02
CA ASP A 77 9.39 5.05 7.03
C ASP A 77 9.01 6.19 6.08
N MET A 78 8.51 5.86 4.88
CA MET A 78 7.97 6.84 3.93
C MET A 78 6.83 7.65 4.53
N ASP A 79 5.86 7.00 5.18
CA ASP A 79 4.72 7.68 5.82
C ASP A 79 5.17 8.59 6.96
N LEU A 80 6.04 8.10 7.85
CA LEU A 80 6.57 8.87 8.97
C LEU A 80 7.35 10.10 8.50
N VAL A 81 8.23 9.94 7.51
CA VAL A 81 9.00 11.06 6.98
C VAL A 81 8.08 12.08 6.31
N THR A 82 7.16 11.61 5.46
CA THR A 82 6.28 12.50 4.69
C THR A 82 5.30 13.27 5.57
N THR A 83 4.77 12.63 6.62
CA THR A 83 3.68 13.20 7.41
C THR A 83 4.10 13.79 8.75
N ARG A 84 5.26 13.38 9.30
CA ARG A 84 5.68 13.74 10.66
C ARG A 84 7.06 14.40 10.77
N ALA A 85 7.94 14.27 9.79
CA ALA A 85 9.26 14.88 9.88
C ALA A 85 9.20 16.40 9.66
N SER A 86 10.15 17.10 10.28
CA SER A 86 10.42 18.51 10.01
C SER A 86 11.76 18.63 9.30
N ALA A 87 11.79 19.38 8.20
CA ALA A 87 12.99 19.65 7.44
C ALA A 87 13.27 21.15 7.42
N THR A 88 14.44 21.56 7.92
CA THR A 88 14.96 22.92 7.75
C THR A 88 15.94 22.94 6.59
N VAL A 89 16.07 24.09 5.93
CA VAL A 89 16.94 24.27 4.78
C VAL A 89 17.94 25.40 5.01
N GLU A 90 19.19 25.15 4.63
CA GLU A 90 20.28 26.11 4.58
C GLU A 90 20.85 26.12 3.15
N ALA A 91 21.05 27.31 2.58
CA ALA A 91 21.75 27.41 1.31
C ALA A 91 23.24 27.13 1.52
N ILE A 92 23.83 26.33 0.64
CA ILE A 92 25.27 26.04 0.61
C ILE A 92 25.82 26.39 -0.77
N ASP A 93 27.14 26.43 -0.90
CA ASP A 93 27.76 26.66 -2.21
C ASP A 93 27.32 25.58 -3.21
N GLY A 94 26.77 26.04 -4.34
CA GLY A 94 26.21 25.20 -5.40
C GLY A 94 24.99 24.35 -5.00
N GLY A 95 24.29 24.65 -3.89
CA GLY A 95 23.24 23.74 -3.44
C GLY A 95 22.45 24.11 -2.18
N MET A 96 21.88 23.09 -1.56
CA MET A 96 21.13 23.16 -0.31
C MET A 96 21.52 22.04 0.65
N ARG A 97 21.52 22.36 1.95
CA ARG A 97 21.55 21.40 3.04
C ARG A 97 20.19 21.35 3.71
N PHE A 98 19.62 20.16 3.80
CA PHE A 98 18.42 19.86 4.55
C PHE A 98 18.77 19.17 5.86
N THR A 99 18.25 19.68 6.97
CA THR A 99 18.35 19.00 8.27
C THR A 99 16.97 18.49 8.67
N VAL A 100 16.86 17.18 8.83
CA VAL A 100 15.60 16.46 9.00
C VAL A 100 15.52 15.93 10.42
N THR A 101 14.45 16.26 11.11
CA THR A 101 14.22 15.97 12.53
C THR A 101 12.82 15.42 12.75
N GLY A 102 12.60 14.82 13.91
CA GLY A 102 11.31 14.33 14.33
C GLY A 102 11.32 13.88 15.78
N THR A 103 10.23 13.28 16.21
CA THR A 103 10.09 12.69 17.56
C THR A 103 9.87 11.19 17.46
N GLY A 104 10.30 10.44 18.46
CA GLY A 104 10.19 8.98 18.48
C GLY A 104 10.79 8.33 17.23
N ASP A 105 10.01 7.44 16.60
CA ASP A 105 10.46 6.64 15.45
C ASP A 105 10.76 7.46 14.19
N VAL A 106 10.28 8.71 14.11
CA VAL A 106 10.50 9.59 12.95
C VAL A 106 11.98 9.87 12.71
N VAL A 107 12.79 9.96 13.77
CA VAL A 107 14.24 10.19 13.63
C VAL A 107 14.90 9.01 12.91
N GLY A 108 14.59 7.78 13.35
CA GLY A 108 15.12 6.57 12.72
C GLY A 108 14.64 6.40 11.28
N ALA A 109 13.36 6.69 11.02
CA ALA A 109 12.80 6.69 9.67
C ALA A 109 13.51 7.69 8.76
N ALA A 110 13.71 8.94 9.22
CA ALA A 110 14.41 9.97 8.48
C ALA A 110 15.86 9.57 8.18
N GLN A 111 16.58 9.00 9.16
CA GLN A 111 17.95 8.53 8.98
C GLN A 111 18.05 7.46 7.89
N ARG A 112 17.18 6.43 7.93
CA ARG A 112 17.17 5.36 6.92
C ARG A 112 16.80 5.91 5.54
N MET A 113 15.71 6.68 5.45
CA MET A 113 15.20 7.21 4.18
C MET A 113 16.20 8.15 3.50
N VAL A 114 16.82 9.06 4.26
CA VAL A 114 17.77 10.04 3.71
C VAL A 114 19.02 9.36 3.17
N VAL A 115 19.58 8.38 3.90
CA VAL A 115 20.76 7.63 3.43
C VAL A 115 20.42 6.82 2.18
N ALA A 116 19.31 6.08 2.22
CA ALA A 116 18.82 5.29 1.09
C ALA A 116 18.63 6.12 -0.18
N HIS A 117 17.85 7.21 -0.10
CA HIS A 117 17.52 8.01 -1.28
C HIS A 117 18.71 8.81 -1.79
N ALA A 118 19.63 9.22 -0.92
CA ALA A 118 20.86 9.86 -1.37
C ALA A 118 21.69 8.94 -2.28
N GLY A 119 21.78 7.65 -1.96
CA GLY A 119 22.50 6.68 -2.79
C GLY A 119 21.89 6.49 -4.18
N ILE A 120 20.56 6.59 -4.29
CA ILE A 120 19.84 6.47 -5.57
C ILE A 120 19.96 7.73 -6.42
N ILE A 121 19.86 8.92 -5.80
CA ILE A 121 19.81 10.20 -6.53
C ILE A 121 21.22 10.70 -6.88
N ASP A 122 22.27 10.32 -6.14
CA ASP A 122 23.64 10.80 -6.39
C ASP A 122 24.09 10.44 -7.82
N GLY A 123 24.50 11.45 -8.58
CA GLY A 123 24.91 11.32 -9.98
C GLY A 123 23.76 11.46 -11.00
N GLU A 124 22.49 11.40 -10.59
CA GLU A 124 21.38 11.63 -11.52
C GLU A 124 21.34 13.09 -11.99
N ASN A 125 21.23 13.31 -13.30
CA ASN A 125 21.13 14.65 -13.90
C ASN A 125 22.29 15.61 -13.51
N GLY A 126 23.44 15.06 -13.13
CA GLY A 126 24.58 15.84 -12.65
C GLY A 126 24.42 16.40 -11.23
N TRP A 127 23.45 15.91 -10.46
CA TRP A 127 23.27 16.26 -9.06
C TRP A 127 24.27 15.48 -8.20
N GLN A 128 24.82 16.14 -7.18
CA GLN A 128 25.65 15.51 -6.16
C GLN A 128 24.86 15.50 -4.86
N VAL A 129 24.58 14.31 -4.35
CA VAL A 129 23.75 14.10 -3.17
C VAL A 129 24.55 13.36 -2.12
N ARG A 130 24.57 13.92 -0.90
CA ARG A 130 25.33 13.34 0.22
C ARG A 130 24.45 13.32 1.46
N ALA A 131 24.37 12.15 2.09
CA ALA A 131 23.66 11.96 3.34
C ALA A 131 24.62 11.74 4.51
N SER A 132 24.22 12.20 5.68
CA SER A 132 24.83 11.81 6.95
C SER A 132 23.77 11.72 8.04
N THR A 133 24.05 10.97 9.09
CA THR A 133 23.15 10.80 10.24
C THR A 133 23.83 11.26 11.51
N LEU A 134 23.05 11.85 12.40
CA LEU A 134 23.42 12.18 13.78
C LEU A 134 22.35 11.58 14.71
N PRO A 135 22.61 11.39 16.01
CA PRO A 135 21.69 10.69 16.90
C PRO A 135 20.24 11.18 16.88
N ASP A 136 20.03 12.48 16.63
CA ASP A 136 18.74 13.16 16.67
C ASP A 136 18.26 13.70 15.30
N ARG A 137 19.00 13.47 14.21
CA ARG A 137 18.67 14.02 12.87
C ARG A 137 19.30 13.24 11.72
N ALA A 138 18.75 13.46 10.53
CA ALA A 138 19.41 13.17 9.27
C ALA A 138 19.79 14.48 8.56
N VAL A 139 20.86 14.47 7.78
CA VAL A 139 21.30 15.61 6.97
C VAL A 139 21.45 15.15 5.53
N LEU A 140 20.82 15.90 4.61
CA LEU A 140 20.93 15.70 3.17
C LEU A 140 21.53 16.95 2.54
N GLU A 141 22.67 16.84 1.89
CA GLU A 141 23.24 17.90 1.06
C GLU A 141 23.01 17.57 -0.40
N VAL A 142 22.51 18.55 -1.15
CA VAL A 142 22.23 18.43 -2.58
C VAL A 142 22.91 19.59 -3.28
N ARG A 143 23.86 19.29 -4.17
CA ARG A 143 24.48 20.26 -5.08
C ARG A 143 24.04 19.97 -6.50
N VAL A 144 23.74 21.02 -7.26
CA VAL A 144 23.15 20.90 -8.59
C VAL A 144 23.80 21.90 -9.55
N PRO A 145 23.71 21.67 -10.88
CA PRO A 145 24.07 22.70 -11.85
C PRO A 145 23.25 23.98 -11.63
N ASP A 146 23.81 25.15 -11.96
CA ASP A 146 23.14 26.45 -11.75
C ASP A 146 21.73 26.51 -12.36
N ALA A 147 21.53 25.87 -13.52
CA ALA A 147 20.25 25.79 -14.21
C ALA A 147 19.14 25.09 -13.38
N ASP A 148 19.53 24.20 -12.47
CA ASP A 148 18.62 23.40 -11.65
C ASP A 148 18.41 23.97 -10.25
N MET A 149 19.10 25.06 -9.87
CA MET A 149 18.96 25.66 -8.54
C MET A 149 17.52 26.10 -8.23
N ALA A 150 16.79 26.59 -9.24
CA ALA A 150 15.38 26.94 -9.08
C ALA A 150 14.49 25.70 -8.87
N LYS A 151 14.82 24.59 -9.55
CA LYS A 151 14.14 23.29 -9.39
C LYS A 151 14.39 22.73 -7.99
N LEU A 152 15.65 22.69 -7.54
CA LEU A 152 16.03 22.25 -6.18
C LEU A 152 15.25 23.03 -5.10
N ARG A 153 15.16 24.35 -5.24
CA ARG A 153 14.36 25.22 -4.35
C ARG A 153 12.88 24.85 -4.35
N GLY A 154 12.30 24.65 -5.52
CA GLY A 154 10.88 24.34 -5.68
C GLY A 154 10.50 22.97 -5.11
N LEU A 155 11.40 21.99 -5.20
CA LEU A 155 11.19 20.66 -4.64
C LEU A 155 11.30 20.65 -3.12
N GLY A 156 12.30 21.36 -2.58
CA GLY A 156 12.67 21.24 -1.17
C GLY A 156 13.02 19.79 -0.80
N PHE A 157 13.06 19.51 0.50
CA PHE A 157 13.46 18.18 0.98
C PHE A 157 12.52 17.06 0.51
N PHE A 158 11.20 17.23 0.70
CA PHE A 158 10.22 16.19 0.38
C PHE A 158 10.10 15.95 -1.13
N GLY A 159 10.21 17.00 -1.94
CA GLY A 159 10.22 16.85 -3.39
C GLY A 159 11.50 16.15 -3.89
N VAL A 160 12.65 16.42 -3.27
CA VAL A 160 13.90 15.70 -3.57
C VAL A 160 13.77 14.21 -3.20
N LEU A 161 13.22 13.88 -2.03
CA LEU A 161 13.00 12.47 -1.66
C LEU A 161 12.00 11.75 -2.58
N ALA A 162 11.01 12.46 -3.11
CA ALA A 162 10.07 11.89 -4.08
C ALA A 162 10.64 11.87 -5.51
N GLN A 163 11.85 12.40 -5.73
CA GLN A 163 12.49 12.44 -7.04
C GLN A 163 13.27 11.14 -7.27
N GLY A 164 12.90 10.45 -8.35
CA GLY A 164 13.42 9.14 -8.71
C GLY A 164 12.26 8.29 -9.17
N MET A 165 12.19 7.98 -10.46
CA MET A 165 11.13 7.15 -11.05
C MET A 165 11.28 5.66 -10.68
N HIS A 166 11.78 5.37 -9.48
CA HIS A 166 12.16 4.03 -9.08
C HIS A 166 11.36 3.50 -7.90
N HIS A 167 10.41 4.22 -7.29
CA HIS A 167 9.69 3.67 -6.14
C HIS A 167 9.04 2.31 -6.42
N GLN A 168 8.47 2.06 -7.61
CA GLN A 168 7.94 0.73 -7.93
C GLN A 168 9.05 -0.32 -8.06
N ALA A 169 10.11 -0.03 -8.83
CA ALA A 169 11.25 -0.94 -9.00
C ALA A 169 11.97 -1.22 -7.68
N HIS A 170 12.08 -0.20 -6.84
CA HIS A 170 12.68 -0.22 -5.52
C HIS A 170 11.82 -1.02 -4.54
N HIS A 171 10.50 -0.79 -4.52
CA HIS A 171 9.57 -1.62 -3.73
C HIS A 171 9.61 -3.08 -4.19
N TRP A 172 9.74 -3.33 -5.50
CA TRP A 172 9.90 -4.66 -6.06
C TRP A 172 11.20 -5.32 -5.60
N MET A 173 12.33 -4.61 -5.63
CA MET A 173 13.62 -5.09 -5.12
C MET A 173 13.52 -5.49 -3.65
N MET A 174 12.95 -4.64 -2.79
CA MET A 174 12.77 -4.99 -1.37
C MET A 174 11.85 -6.20 -1.18
N ALA A 175 10.74 -6.25 -1.92
CA ALA A 175 9.80 -7.35 -1.82
C ALA A 175 10.38 -8.69 -2.29
N THR A 176 11.39 -8.66 -3.16
CA THR A 176 12.10 -9.83 -3.68
C THR A 176 13.41 -10.12 -2.93
N GLY A 177 13.62 -9.49 -1.76
CA GLY A 177 14.75 -9.76 -0.87
C GLY A 177 16.08 -9.11 -1.30
N GLN A 178 16.04 -8.24 -2.31
CA GLN A 178 17.20 -7.46 -2.72
C GLN A 178 17.32 -6.22 -1.83
N ASP A 179 18.55 -5.79 -1.55
CA ASP A 179 18.82 -4.54 -0.86
C ASP A 179 19.06 -3.41 -1.88
N PRO A 180 18.05 -2.56 -2.19
CA PRO A 180 18.24 -1.43 -3.10
C PRO A 180 19.15 -0.34 -2.53
N HIS A 181 19.65 -0.49 -1.31
CA HIS A 181 20.47 0.49 -0.60
C HIS A 181 21.90 0.01 -0.31
N SER A 182 22.32 -1.12 -0.90
CA SER A 182 23.64 -1.72 -0.71
C SER A 182 24.73 -1.15 -1.62
#